data_AF-A0A2A4JXY6-F1
#
_entry.id   AF-A0A2A4JXY6-F1
#
_cell.length_a   1.000
_cell.length_b   1.000
_cell.length_c   1.000
_cell.angle_alpha   90.00
_cell.angle_beta   90.00
_cell.angle_gamma   90.00
#
_symmetry.space_group_name_H-M   'P 1'
#
loop_
_entity.id
_entity.type
_entity.pdbx_description
1 polymer ?
#
loop_
_entity_poly.entity_id
_entity_poly.type
_entity_poly.pdbx_seq_one_letter_code
_entity_poly.pdbx_strand_id
1 'polypeptide(L)'
;MSAFKQLKDVSINFEQQLQSLSTQLFSAKIGETFEDGLSKRLQDLSFFTSKLRLLKAKPLSALPQITEHPKSEDTIKEYGELAQWKVLEQYIVKSLTQAHAVKALITTPDKNLDPEMVERKDLKDYRNKETQLRHLQTIEAEKQAELLAIRMRWDRELTELRELREDGNQLEECDVSAPLYKKLSGVVNKLELMRWVIGRLVTSRGARDWLAAPPRTARLLALAHAHHTVRDFLLQ
;
A
#
# COMPACT_ATOMS: atom_id res chain seq x y z
N MET A 1 -9.13 66.86 79.69
CA MET A 1 -7.89 67.29 79.01
C MET A 1 -6.67 66.40 79.31
N SER A 2 -6.56 65.71 80.46
CA SER A 2 -5.35 64.89 80.77
C SER A 2 -5.31 63.52 80.08
N ALA A 3 -6.46 62.85 79.91
CA ALA A 3 -6.51 61.51 79.31
C ALA A 3 -6.03 61.47 77.84
N PHE A 4 -6.34 62.50 77.05
CA PHE A 4 -5.88 62.60 75.65
C PHE A 4 -4.37 62.85 75.54
N LYS A 5 -3.82 63.62 76.49
CA LYS A 5 -2.37 63.86 76.55
C LYS A 5 -1.63 62.58 76.93
N GLN A 6 -2.14 61.85 77.93
CA GLN A 6 -1.61 60.53 78.29
C GLN A 6 -1.69 59.53 77.14
N LEU A 7 -2.77 59.51 76.36
CA LEU A 7 -2.89 58.60 75.22
C LEU A 7 -1.88 58.92 74.11
N LYS A 8 -1.64 60.22 73.86
CA LYS A 8 -0.62 60.69 72.91
C LYS A 8 0.79 60.35 73.39
N ASP A 9 1.07 60.52 74.67
CA ASP A 9 2.38 60.19 75.26
C ASP A 9 2.62 58.67 75.22
N VAL A 10 1.59 57.85 75.44
CA VAL A 10 1.65 56.40 75.28
C VAL A 10 1.89 56.00 73.82
N SER A 11 1.22 56.64 72.85
CA SER A 11 1.44 56.30 71.43
C SER A 11 2.84 56.67 70.96
N ILE A 12 3.37 57.82 71.39
CA ILE A 12 4.72 58.25 71.05
C ILE A 12 5.75 57.31 71.69
N ASN A 13 5.58 56.92 72.95
CA ASN A 13 6.46 55.94 73.60
C ASN A 13 6.39 54.58 72.90
N PHE A 14 5.20 54.15 72.47
CA PHE A 14 5.03 52.89 71.76
C PHE A 14 5.71 52.92 70.39
N GLU A 15 5.62 54.05 69.68
CA GLU A 15 6.27 54.27 68.39
C GLU A 15 7.80 54.31 68.53
N GLN A 16 8.32 54.95 69.58
CA GLN A 16 9.74 54.94 69.90
C GLN A 16 10.25 53.55 70.29
N GLN A 17 9.46 52.76 71.02
CA GLN A 17 9.77 51.37 71.35
C GLN A 17 9.74 50.47 70.11
N LEU A 18 8.78 50.68 69.20
CA LEU A 18 8.73 49.97 67.92
C LEU A 18 9.94 50.31 67.03
N GLN A 19 10.33 51.57 66.97
CA GLN A 19 11.51 51.99 66.21
C GLN A 19 12.81 51.46 66.82
N SER A 20 12.93 51.41 68.15
CA SER A 20 14.11 50.84 68.81
C SER A 20 14.18 49.31 68.66
N LEU A 21 13.05 48.59 68.78
CA LEU A 21 13.00 47.15 68.54
C LEU A 21 13.23 46.81 67.06
N SER A 22 12.69 47.60 66.14
CA SER A 22 12.93 47.46 64.70
C SER A 22 14.41 47.66 64.37
N THR A 23 15.02 48.74 64.86
CA THR A 23 16.45 48.99 64.66
C THR A 23 17.31 47.90 65.31
N GLN A 24 16.94 47.36 66.46
CA GLN A 24 17.63 46.21 67.06
C GLN A 24 17.48 44.93 66.24
N LEU A 25 16.31 44.65 65.66
CA LEU A 25 16.10 43.51 64.77
C LEU A 25 16.90 43.62 63.48
N PHE A 26 16.98 44.81 62.87
CA PHE A 26 17.70 45.04 61.62
C PHE A 26 19.21 45.30 61.81
N SER A 27 19.65 45.68 63.01
CA SER A 27 21.08 45.89 63.34
C SER A 27 21.70 44.76 64.16
N ALA A 28 20.91 43.77 64.60
CA ALA A 28 21.43 42.50 65.10
C ALA A 28 22.25 41.88 63.98
N LYS A 29 23.58 42.02 64.08
CA LYS A 29 24.55 41.39 63.19
C LYS A 29 24.23 39.91 63.18
N ILE A 30 23.62 39.44 62.09
CA ILE A 30 23.50 38.02 61.79
C ILE A 30 24.95 37.56 61.63
N GLY A 31 25.53 37.01 62.70
CA GLY A 31 26.82 36.33 62.63
C GLY A 31 26.77 35.29 61.51
N GLU A 32 27.94 34.99 60.91
CA GLU A 32 28.09 34.12 59.73
C GLU A 32 26.89 33.17 59.59
N THR A 33 26.06 33.41 58.57
CA THR A 33 24.84 32.63 58.43
C THR A 33 25.24 31.16 58.41
N PHE A 34 24.41 30.29 59.01
CA PHE A 34 24.68 28.85 58.98
C PHE A 34 24.92 28.35 57.54
N GLU A 35 24.30 29.00 56.57
CA GLU A 35 24.50 28.79 55.14
C GLU A 35 25.90 29.18 54.64
N ASP A 36 26.47 30.28 55.11
CA ASP A 36 27.87 30.66 54.84
C ASP A 36 28.85 29.66 55.48
N GLY A 37 28.56 29.21 56.70
CA GLY A 37 29.32 28.16 57.37
C GLY A 37 29.27 26.83 56.60
N LEU A 38 28.08 26.45 56.13
CA LEU A 38 27.87 25.26 55.31
C LEU A 38 28.59 25.37 53.97
N SER A 39 28.51 26.49 53.27
CA SER A 39 29.13 26.67 51.96
C SER A 39 30.66 26.58 52.04
N LYS A 40 31.28 27.19 53.07
CA LYS A 40 32.72 27.05 53.36
C LYS A 40 33.08 25.59 53.65
N ARG A 41 32.31 24.90 54.50
CA ARG A 41 32.54 23.48 54.80
C ARG A 41 32.39 22.58 53.58
N LEU A 42 31.47 22.90 52.67
CA LEU A 42 31.21 22.15 51.45
C LEU A 42 32.34 22.36 50.42
N GLN A 43 32.86 23.59 50.32
CA GLN A 43 34.09 23.88 49.56
C GLN A 43 35.28 23.11 50.13
N ASP A 44 35.49 23.14 51.45
CA ASP A 44 36.55 22.37 52.10
C ASP A 44 36.41 20.87 51.85
N LEU A 45 35.19 20.33 51.90
CA LEU A 45 34.90 18.92 51.60
C LEU A 45 35.24 18.58 50.14
N SER A 46 34.91 19.45 49.19
CA SER A 46 35.27 19.28 47.78
C SER A 46 36.80 19.30 47.57
N PHE A 47 37.50 20.15 48.33
CA PHE A 47 38.96 20.24 48.31
C PHE A 47 39.63 19.01 48.97
N PHE A 48 39.10 18.53 50.08
CA PHE A 48 39.62 17.32 50.73
C PHE A 48 39.29 16.05 49.94
N THR A 49 38.15 15.98 49.27
CA THR A 49 37.81 14.85 48.39
C THR A 49 38.68 14.82 47.14
N SER A 50 38.99 15.97 46.54
CA SER A 50 39.97 16.05 45.44
C SER A 50 41.38 15.66 45.90
N LYS A 51 41.82 16.12 47.09
CA LYS A 51 43.07 15.64 47.71
C LYS A 51 43.05 14.14 48.01
N LEU A 52 41.95 13.58 48.48
CA LEU A 52 41.79 12.15 48.70
C LEU A 52 41.84 11.36 47.39
N ARG A 53 41.26 11.86 46.29
CA ARG A 53 41.44 11.25 44.96
C ARG A 53 42.90 11.27 44.54
N LEU A 54 43.60 12.39 44.77
CA LEU A 54 45.02 12.53 44.43
C LEU A 54 45.92 11.63 45.31
N LEU A 55 45.59 11.51 46.59
CA LEU A 55 46.25 10.58 47.50
C LEU A 55 45.91 9.12 47.20
N LYS A 56 44.70 8.79 46.73
CA LYS A 56 44.34 7.46 46.21
C LYS A 56 44.97 7.17 44.84
N ALA A 57 45.32 8.19 44.07
CA ALA A 57 46.11 8.04 42.86
C ALA A 57 47.59 7.76 43.18
N LYS A 58 48.12 8.21 44.33
CA LYS A 58 49.52 7.93 44.74
C LYS A 58 49.87 6.47 45.09
N PRO A 59 49.00 5.61 45.67
CA PRO A 59 49.29 4.18 45.78
C PRO A 59 49.14 3.44 44.45
N LEU A 60 48.67 4.10 43.37
CA LEU A 60 48.74 3.58 41.99
C LEU A 60 50.00 4.06 41.24
N SER A 61 50.78 4.98 41.82
CA SER A 61 52.06 5.45 41.25
C SER A 61 53.30 4.77 41.83
N ALA A 62 53.14 3.97 42.90
CA ALA A 62 54.06 2.86 43.11
C ALA A 62 53.76 1.90 41.97
N LEU A 63 54.68 1.83 41.00
CA LEU A 63 54.66 0.94 39.83
C LEU A 63 53.62 -0.18 39.99
N PRO A 64 52.53 -0.23 39.20
CA PRO A 64 51.86 -1.51 39.07
C PRO A 64 52.96 -2.42 38.54
N GLN A 65 53.47 -3.33 39.38
CA GLN A 65 53.90 -4.60 38.84
C GLN A 65 52.66 -5.07 38.10
N ILE A 66 52.71 -4.90 36.78
CA ILE A 66 51.87 -5.64 35.87
C ILE A 66 52.25 -7.07 36.19
N THR A 67 51.58 -7.65 37.19
CA THR A 67 51.43 -9.09 37.21
C THR A 67 50.59 -9.31 35.97
N GLU A 68 51.29 -9.65 34.88
CA GLU A 68 50.68 -10.26 33.72
C GLU A 68 49.91 -11.46 34.27
N HIS A 69 48.63 -11.26 34.57
CA HIS A 69 47.74 -12.39 34.68
C HIS A 69 47.86 -13.06 33.31
N PRO A 70 48.32 -14.31 33.24
CA PRO A 70 48.38 -15.01 31.97
C PRO A 70 46.98 -14.90 31.38
N LYS A 71 46.90 -14.52 30.10
CA LYS A 71 45.63 -14.41 29.38
C LYS A 71 44.91 -15.76 29.50
N SER A 72 44.03 -15.88 30.49
CA SER A 72 43.11 -17.00 30.58
C SER A 72 42.09 -16.81 29.47
N GLU A 73 41.72 -17.89 28.79
CA GLU A 73 40.70 -17.83 27.73
C GLU A 73 39.40 -17.19 28.23
N ASP A 74 39.11 -17.31 29.52
CA ASP A 74 37.90 -16.78 30.16
C ASP A 74 37.88 -15.24 30.19
N THR A 75 39.02 -14.57 30.46
CA THR A 75 39.05 -13.10 30.47
C THR A 75 38.94 -12.54 29.05
N ILE A 76 39.49 -13.22 28.05
CA ILE A 76 39.31 -12.84 26.63
C ILE A 76 37.84 -12.96 26.21
N LYS A 77 37.13 -14.01 26.66
CA LYS A 77 35.70 -14.18 26.41
C LYS A 77 34.87 -13.08 27.08
N GLU A 78 35.12 -12.78 28.35
CA GLU A 78 34.41 -11.72 29.09
C GLU A 78 34.59 -10.33 28.43
N TYR A 79 35.81 -9.98 28.01
CA TYR A 79 36.04 -8.73 27.28
C TYR A 79 35.42 -8.73 25.88
N GLY A 80 35.36 -9.88 25.22
CA GLY A 80 34.68 -10.06 23.94
C GLY A 80 33.17 -9.86 24.06
N GLU A 81 32.55 -10.46 25.07
CA GLU A 81 31.12 -10.31 25.37
C GLU A 81 30.77 -8.87 25.76
N LEU A 82 31.61 -8.20 26.56
CA LEU A 82 31.44 -6.78 26.92
C LEU A 82 31.52 -5.87 25.69
N ALA A 83 32.47 -6.13 24.78
CA ALA A 83 32.61 -5.37 23.55
C ALA A 83 31.41 -5.58 22.61
N GLN A 84 30.93 -6.82 22.45
CA GLN A 84 29.73 -7.12 21.69
C GLN A 84 28.50 -6.42 22.28
N TRP A 85 28.34 -6.46 23.60
CA TRP A 85 27.24 -5.80 24.28
C TRP A 85 27.26 -4.29 24.08
N LYS A 86 28.44 -3.65 24.16
CA LYS A 86 28.60 -2.21 23.89
C LYS A 86 28.30 -1.83 22.44
N VAL A 87 28.65 -2.66 21.48
CA VAL A 87 28.31 -2.45 20.07
C VAL A 87 26.80 -2.57 19.85
N LEU A 88 26.15 -3.56 20.46
CA LEU A 88 24.70 -3.71 20.41
C LEU A 88 23.98 -2.55 21.09
N GLU A 89 24.45 -2.10 22.26
CA GLU A 89 23.91 -0.94 22.97
C GLU A 89 23.98 0.32 22.08
N GLN A 90 25.13 0.58 21.46
CA GLN A 90 25.26 1.70 20.52
C GLN A 90 24.34 1.59 19.31
N TYR A 91 24.14 0.38 18.77
CA TYR A 91 23.23 0.17 17.65
C TYR A 91 21.78 0.41 18.04
N ILE A 92 21.36 -0.07 19.22
CA ILE A 92 20.02 0.15 19.76
C ILE A 92 19.77 1.63 20.04
N VAL A 93 20.72 2.34 20.66
CA VAL A 93 20.59 3.79 20.91
C VAL A 93 20.51 4.57 19.60
N LYS A 94 21.33 4.23 18.60
CA LYS A 94 21.26 4.84 17.26
C LYS A 94 19.93 4.59 16.57
N SER A 95 19.42 3.36 16.60
CA SER A 95 18.13 3.05 15.96
C SER A 95 16.95 3.72 16.67
N LEU A 96 16.99 3.81 18.01
CA LEU A 96 15.94 4.44 18.81
C LEU A 96 15.93 5.97 18.64
N THR A 97 17.09 6.61 18.60
CA THR A 97 17.22 8.04 18.32
C THR A 97 16.80 8.38 16.89
N GLN A 98 17.16 7.55 15.91
CA GLN A 98 16.68 7.68 14.53
C GLN A 98 15.16 7.50 14.42
N ALA A 99 14.59 6.49 15.09
CA ALA A 99 13.15 6.27 15.10
C ALA A 99 12.39 7.43 15.77
N HIS A 100 12.93 7.99 16.86
CA HIS A 100 12.37 9.16 17.52
C HIS A 100 12.46 10.41 16.64
N ALA A 101 13.58 10.63 15.96
CA ALA A 101 13.76 11.72 15.01
C ALA A 101 12.78 11.61 13.83
N VAL A 102 12.62 10.41 13.25
CA VAL A 102 11.64 10.13 12.18
C VAL A 102 10.22 10.36 12.69
N LYS A 103 9.88 9.88 13.89
CA LYS A 103 8.55 10.10 14.48
C LYS A 103 8.27 11.59 14.67
N ALA A 104 9.23 12.34 15.24
CA ALA A 104 9.13 13.78 15.42
C ALA A 104 8.93 14.51 14.07
N LEU A 105 9.64 14.10 13.02
CA LEU A 105 9.47 14.63 11.66
C LEU A 105 8.08 14.42 11.08
N ILE A 106 7.50 13.25 11.34
CA ILE A 106 6.18 12.87 10.82
C ILE A 106 5.08 13.64 11.54
N THR A 107 5.21 13.80 12.85
CA THR A 107 4.18 14.43 13.69
C THR A 107 4.22 15.95 13.67
N THR A 108 5.34 16.56 13.29
CA THR A 108 5.46 18.02 13.22
C THR A 108 4.78 18.56 11.96
N PRO A 109 4.00 19.66 12.08
CA PRO A 109 3.34 20.30 10.95
C PRO A 109 4.34 21.07 10.08
N ASP A 110 4.17 21.02 8.75
CA ASP A 110 5.15 21.44 7.74
C ASP A 110 5.58 22.91 7.84
N LYS A 111 4.74 23.76 8.45
CA LYS A 111 5.03 25.18 8.67
C LYS A 111 6.24 25.45 9.57
N ASN A 112 6.63 24.48 10.39
CA ASN A 112 7.72 24.60 11.36
C ASN A 112 8.93 23.73 11.01
N LEU A 113 8.95 23.08 9.83
CA LEU A 113 10.06 22.25 9.37
C LEU A 113 10.96 23.04 8.41
N ASP A 114 12.26 22.74 8.47
CA ASP A 114 13.23 23.20 7.48
C ASP A 114 12.89 22.66 6.07
N PRO A 115 13.17 23.41 4.99
CA PRO A 115 12.76 23.05 3.64
C PRO A 115 13.30 21.68 3.17
N GLU A 116 14.54 21.31 3.52
CA GLU A 116 15.10 19.98 3.21
C GLU A 116 14.34 18.83 3.87
N MET A 117 13.69 19.07 5.01
CA MET A 117 12.91 18.06 5.74
C MET A 117 11.49 17.91 5.20
N VAL A 118 10.96 18.96 4.56
CA VAL A 118 9.71 18.92 3.79
C VAL A 118 9.91 18.06 2.54
N GLU A 119 11.02 18.22 1.81
CA GLU A 119 11.36 17.36 0.67
C GLU A 119 11.46 15.88 1.07
N ARG A 120 12.01 15.58 2.25
CA ARG A 120 12.05 14.22 2.80
C ARG A 120 10.66 13.68 3.18
N LYS A 121 9.71 14.54 3.50
CA LYS A 121 8.31 14.18 3.76
C LYS A 121 7.59 13.90 2.45
N ASP A 122 7.86 14.68 1.40
CA ASP A 122 7.37 14.46 0.03
C ASP A 122 7.86 13.13 -0.57
N LEU A 123 9.05 12.63 -0.15
CA LEU A 123 9.50 11.28 -0.51
C LEU A 123 8.53 10.17 -0.06
N LYS A 124 7.72 10.39 0.98
CA LYS A 124 6.68 9.42 1.36
C LYS A 124 5.55 9.37 0.33
N ASP A 125 5.15 10.52 -0.20
CA ASP A 125 4.13 10.58 -1.25
C ASP A 125 4.66 9.95 -2.54
N TYR A 126 5.95 10.14 -2.86
CA TYR A 126 6.60 9.39 -3.92
C TYR A 126 6.60 7.88 -3.67
N ARG A 127 6.92 7.41 -2.46
CA ARG A 127 6.86 5.98 -2.13
C ARG A 127 5.45 5.41 -2.24
N ASN A 128 4.44 6.17 -1.81
CA ASN A 128 3.03 5.76 -1.93
C ASN A 128 2.61 5.68 -3.41
N LYS A 129 3.03 6.64 -4.24
CA LYS A 129 2.80 6.59 -5.69
C LYS A 129 3.55 5.44 -6.36
N GLU A 130 4.77 5.15 -5.91
CA GLU A 130 5.57 4.03 -6.40
C GLU A 130 4.94 2.67 -6.06
N THR A 131 4.42 2.49 -4.84
CA THR A 131 3.71 1.26 -4.45
C THR A 131 2.40 1.10 -5.22
N GLN A 132 1.65 2.19 -5.42
CA GLN A 132 0.46 2.19 -6.28
C GLN A 132 0.80 1.83 -7.73
N LEU A 133 1.88 2.37 -8.27
CA LEU A 133 2.33 2.09 -9.64
C LEU A 133 2.71 0.61 -9.78
N ARG A 134 3.45 0.04 -8.82
CA ARG A 134 3.77 -1.39 -8.81
C ARG A 134 2.51 -2.25 -8.75
N HIS A 135 1.53 -1.87 -7.94
CA HIS A 135 0.26 -2.59 -7.86
C HIS A 135 -0.51 -2.53 -9.20
N LEU A 136 -0.55 -1.37 -9.85
CA LEU A 136 -1.18 -1.23 -11.16
C LEU A 136 -0.45 -2.06 -12.23
N GLN A 137 0.88 -2.11 -12.21
CA GLN A 137 1.66 -2.97 -13.12
C GLN A 137 1.35 -4.45 -12.91
N THR A 138 1.17 -4.90 -11.67
CA THR A 138 0.76 -6.29 -11.41
C THR A 138 -0.63 -6.60 -11.97
N ILE A 139 -1.59 -5.69 -11.77
CA ILE A 139 -2.95 -5.84 -12.32
C ILE A 139 -2.91 -5.82 -13.86
N GLU A 140 -2.10 -4.94 -14.45
CA GLU A 140 -1.96 -4.87 -15.90
C GLU A 140 -1.43 -6.21 -16.46
N ALA A 141 -0.41 -6.79 -15.83
CA ALA A 141 0.13 -8.09 -16.22
C ALA A 141 -0.91 -9.22 -16.09
N GLU A 142 -1.69 -9.24 -15.00
CA GLU A 142 -2.79 -10.20 -14.81
C GLU A 142 -3.86 -10.06 -15.90
N LYS A 143 -4.26 -8.83 -16.23
CA LYS A 143 -5.26 -8.56 -17.29
C LYS A 143 -4.73 -8.88 -18.67
N GLN A 144 -3.46 -8.62 -18.94
CA GLN A 144 -2.81 -9.07 -20.19
C GLN A 144 -2.81 -10.60 -20.29
N ALA A 145 -2.53 -11.31 -19.20
CA ALA A 145 -2.59 -12.78 -19.17
C ALA A 145 -4.02 -13.31 -19.39
N GLU A 146 -5.03 -12.70 -18.77
CA GLU A 146 -6.45 -13.03 -19.01
C GLU A 146 -6.84 -12.82 -20.48
N LEU A 147 -6.45 -11.68 -21.07
CA LEU A 147 -6.72 -11.39 -22.48
C LEU A 147 -6.03 -12.38 -23.43
N LEU A 148 -4.78 -12.76 -23.13
CA LEU A 148 -4.06 -13.77 -23.91
C LEU A 148 -4.75 -15.14 -23.81
N ALA A 149 -5.20 -15.53 -22.61
CA ALA A 149 -5.93 -16.78 -22.43
C ALA A 149 -7.26 -16.80 -23.20
N ILE A 150 -7.99 -15.68 -23.21
CA ILE A 150 -9.20 -15.53 -24.02
C ILE A 150 -8.86 -15.63 -25.50
N ARG A 151 -7.84 -14.89 -25.98
CA ARG A 151 -7.41 -14.98 -27.39
C ARG A 151 -7.06 -16.41 -27.79
N MET A 152 -6.32 -17.15 -26.96
CA MET A 152 -6.01 -18.55 -27.23
C MET A 152 -7.26 -19.43 -27.29
N ARG A 153 -8.30 -19.16 -26.50
CA ARG A 153 -9.57 -19.88 -26.61
C ARG A 153 -10.27 -19.56 -27.92
N TRP A 154 -10.35 -18.29 -28.28
CA TRP A 154 -10.91 -17.85 -29.56
C TRP A 154 -10.15 -18.44 -30.75
N ASP A 155 -8.82 -18.47 -30.70
CA ASP A 155 -7.99 -19.06 -31.75
C ASP A 155 -8.25 -20.56 -31.87
N ARG A 156 -8.41 -21.27 -30.73
CA ARG A 156 -8.78 -22.71 -30.72
C ARG A 156 -10.17 -22.95 -31.30
N GLU A 157 -11.17 -22.18 -30.86
CA GLU A 157 -12.54 -22.28 -31.38
C GLU A 157 -12.57 -21.96 -32.88
N LEU A 158 -11.79 -20.99 -33.34
CA LEU A 158 -11.64 -20.67 -34.76
C LEU A 158 -10.94 -21.78 -35.54
N THR A 159 -9.92 -22.44 -34.97
CA THR A 159 -9.30 -23.60 -35.62
C THR A 159 -10.26 -24.78 -35.67
N GLU A 160 -10.99 -25.07 -34.59
CA GLU A 160 -12.00 -26.13 -34.56
C GLU A 160 -13.11 -25.87 -35.58
N LEU A 161 -13.58 -24.63 -35.71
CA LEU A 161 -14.57 -24.26 -36.74
C LEU A 161 -14.02 -24.37 -38.17
N ARG A 162 -12.73 -24.09 -38.38
CA ARG A 162 -12.07 -24.29 -39.68
C ARG A 162 -11.92 -25.77 -40.00
N GLU A 163 -11.51 -26.59 -39.04
CA GLU A 163 -11.43 -28.04 -39.17
C GLU A 163 -12.82 -28.64 -39.45
N LEU A 164 -13.85 -28.27 -38.69
CA LEU A 164 -15.23 -28.70 -38.94
C LEU A 164 -15.76 -28.23 -40.30
N ARG A 165 -15.30 -27.08 -40.80
CA ARG A 165 -15.62 -26.62 -42.17
C ARG A 165 -14.86 -27.40 -43.22
N GLU A 166 -13.62 -27.77 -42.99
CA GLU A 166 -12.82 -28.61 -43.90
C GLU A 166 -13.34 -30.05 -43.92
N ASP A 167 -13.75 -30.60 -42.78
CA ASP A 167 -14.46 -31.86 -42.64
C ASP A 167 -15.87 -31.78 -43.25
N GLY A 168 -16.57 -30.66 -43.08
CA GLY A 168 -17.83 -30.38 -43.76
C GLY A 168 -17.66 -30.22 -45.27
N ASN A 169 -16.51 -29.74 -45.74
CA ASN A 169 -16.16 -29.67 -47.16
C ASN A 169 -15.70 -31.02 -47.73
N GLN A 170 -15.57 -32.08 -46.93
CA GLN A 170 -15.57 -33.48 -47.40
C GLN A 170 -16.98 -33.94 -47.85
N LEU A 171 -17.91 -33.00 -48.07
CA LEU A 171 -19.17 -33.17 -48.80
C LEU A 171 -19.00 -33.66 -50.26
N GLU A 172 -17.78 -33.94 -50.74
CA GLU A 172 -17.59 -34.71 -51.98
C GLU A 172 -18.08 -36.16 -51.86
N GLU A 173 -18.27 -36.69 -50.64
CA GLU A 173 -18.98 -37.94 -50.40
C GLU A 173 -20.22 -37.72 -49.51
N CYS A 174 -21.20 -36.97 -50.04
CA CYS A 174 -22.57 -37.08 -49.54
C CYS A 174 -23.01 -38.55 -49.73
N ASP A 175 -22.92 -39.36 -48.67
CA ASP A 175 -23.26 -40.78 -48.69
C ASP A 175 -24.73 -40.94 -49.12
N VAL A 176 -24.94 -41.30 -50.39
CA VAL A 176 -26.26 -41.42 -51.04
C VAL A 176 -27.16 -42.41 -50.30
N SER A 177 -26.54 -43.28 -49.48
CA SER A 177 -27.23 -44.26 -48.65
C SER A 177 -27.85 -43.68 -47.38
N ALA A 178 -27.42 -42.48 -46.95
CA ALA A 178 -27.79 -41.86 -45.69
C ALA A 178 -29.31 -41.57 -45.62
N PRO A 179 -29.95 -41.81 -44.46
CA PRO A 179 -31.39 -41.63 -44.31
C PRO A 179 -31.84 -40.17 -44.50
N LEU A 180 -30.96 -39.20 -44.20
CA LEU A 180 -31.23 -37.78 -44.42
C LEU A 180 -31.20 -37.43 -45.92
N TYR A 181 -30.22 -37.94 -46.68
CA TYR A 181 -30.13 -37.74 -48.12
C TYR A 181 -31.34 -38.35 -48.86
N LYS A 182 -31.79 -39.54 -48.43
CA LYS A 182 -33.03 -40.17 -48.95
C LYS A 182 -34.28 -39.36 -48.68
N LYS A 183 -34.38 -38.72 -47.50
CA LYS A 183 -35.48 -37.81 -47.18
C LYS A 183 -35.41 -36.53 -48.00
N LEU A 184 -34.23 -35.92 -48.11
CA LEU A 184 -34.00 -34.70 -48.88
C LEU A 184 -34.28 -34.92 -50.38
N SER A 185 -33.74 -35.98 -50.98
CA SER A 185 -34.05 -36.38 -52.36
C SER A 185 -35.54 -36.67 -52.56
N GLY A 186 -36.20 -37.31 -51.59
CA GLY A 186 -37.66 -37.50 -51.61
C GLY A 186 -38.44 -36.18 -51.61
N VAL A 187 -37.99 -35.17 -50.88
CA VAL A 187 -38.61 -33.83 -50.86
C VAL A 187 -38.32 -33.08 -52.16
N VAL A 188 -37.08 -33.09 -52.66
CA VAL A 188 -36.69 -32.46 -53.92
C VAL A 188 -37.46 -33.06 -55.10
N ASN A 189 -37.62 -34.38 -55.14
CA ASN A 189 -38.44 -35.05 -56.16
C ASN A 189 -39.91 -34.60 -56.11
N LYS A 190 -40.47 -34.39 -54.92
CA LYS A 190 -41.83 -33.85 -54.77
C LYS A 190 -41.92 -32.40 -55.21
N LEU A 191 -40.92 -31.58 -54.91
CA LEU A 191 -40.85 -30.18 -55.37
C LEU A 191 -40.77 -30.12 -56.90
N GLU A 192 -39.97 -30.98 -57.52
CA GLU A 192 -39.90 -31.10 -58.99
C GLU A 192 -41.23 -31.55 -59.59
N LEU A 193 -41.90 -32.55 -58.99
CA LEU A 193 -43.24 -32.96 -59.43
C LEU A 193 -44.24 -31.79 -59.36
N MET A 194 -44.23 -31.03 -58.26
CA MET A 194 -45.09 -29.84 -58.12
C MET A 194 -44.73 -28.76 -59.14
N ARG A 195 -43.45 -28.54 -59.42
CA ARG A 195 -42.97 -27.62 -60.46
C ARG A 195 -43.54 -27.98 -61.83
N TRP A 196 -43.44 -29.25 -62.21
CA TRP A 196 -44.00 -29.78 -63.45
C TRP A 196 -45.52 -29.66 -63.52
N VAL A 197 -46.22 -29.94 -62.41
CA VAL A 197 -47.68 -29.81 -62.33
C VAL A 197 -48.11 -28.35 -62.46
N ILE A 198 -47.44 -27.41 -61.79
CA ILE A 198 -47.71 -25.98 -61.90
C ILE A 198 -47.48 -25.49 -63.34
N GLY A 199 -46.36 -25.87 -63.95
CA GLY A 199 -46.06 -25.57 -65.35
C GLY A 199 -47.16 -26.08 -66.28
N ARG A 200 -47.53 -27.35 -66.15
CA ARG A 200 -48.62 -27.95 -66.95
C ARG A 200 -49.97 -27.28 -66.71
N LEU A 201 -50.32 -27.00 -65.45
CA LEU A 201 -51.60 -26.37 -65.10
C LEU A 201 -51.73 -24.98 -65.72
N VAL A 202 -50.68 -24.16 -65.65
CA VAL A 202 -50.69 -22.81 -66.24
C VAL A 202 -50.72 -22.86 -67.77
N THR A 203 -50.06 -23.84 -68.40
CA THR A 203 -50.08 -24.01 -69.87
C THR A 203 -51.32 -24.74 -70.40
N SER A 204 -52.04 -25.47 -69.54
CA SER A 204 -53.21 -26.24 -69.95
C SER A 204 -54.41 -25.32 -70.17
N ARG A 205 -55.07 -25.46 -71.32
CA ARG A 205 -56.34 -24.78 -71.63
C ARG A 205 -57.50 -25.50 -70.93
N GLY A 206 -57.54 -25.44 -69.60
CA GLY A 206 -58.60 -26.01 -68.77
C GLY A 206 -59.71 -25.01 -68.44
N ALA A 207 -60.63 -25.41 -67.56
CA ALA A 207 -61.80 -24.61 -67.13
C ALA A 207 -61.45 -23.31 -66.37
N ARG A 208 -60.17 -23.09 -66.02
CA ARG A 208 -59.71 -21.90 -65.31
C ARG A 208 -58.96 -20.99 -66.27
N ASP A 209 -59.46 -19.78 -66.44
CA ASP A 209 -58.79 -18.79 -67.27
C ASP A 209 -57.60 -18.17 -66.50
N TRP A 210 -56.43 -18.73 -66.74
CA TRP A 210 -55.16 -18.29 -66.15
C TRP A 210 -54.73 -16.90 -66.65
N LEU A 211 -55.28 -16.44 -67.78
CA LEU A 211 -55.03 -15.10 -68.32
C LEU A 211 -55.87 -14.01 -67.66
N ALA A 212 -56.94 -14.40 -66.93
CA ALA A 212 -57.77 -13.46 -66.17
C ALA A 212 -57.05 -12.87 -64.94
N ALA A 213 -55.96 -13.51 -64.46
CA ALA A 213 -55.19 -13.07 -63.31
C ALA A 213 -53.67 -13.07 -63.57
N PRO A 214 -53.18 -12.18 -64.47
CA PRO A 214 -51.79 -12.14 -64.94
C PRO A 214 -50.70 -12.07 -63.85
N PRO A 215 -50.84 -11.31 -62.73
CA PRO A 215 -49.79 -11.26 -61.72
C PRO A 215 -49.65 -12.58 -60.95
N ARG A 216 -50.75 -13.34 -60.79
CA ARG A 216 -50.74 -14.61 -60.07
C ARG A 216 -50.13 -15.71 -60.94
N THR A 217 -50.46 -15.74 -62.23
CA THR A 217 -49.86 -16.65 -63.19
C THR A 217 -48.38 -16.40 -63.39
N ALA A 218 -47.94 -15.14 -63.46
CA ALA A 218 -46.52 -14.80 -63.56
C ALA A 218 -45.72 -15.32 -62.36
N ARG A 219 -46.26 -15.21 -61.13
CA ARG A 219 -45.62 -15.78 -59.93
C ARG A 219 -45.56 -17.30 -59.95
N LEU A 220 -46.62 -17.97 -60.39
CA LEU A 220 -46.64 -19.43 -60.51
C LEU A 220 -45.68 -19.94 -61.59
N LEU A 221 -45.55 -19.22 -62.71
CA LEU A 221 -44.57 -19.52 -63.76
C LEU A 221 -43.14 -19.26 -63.28
N ALA A 222 -42.91 -18.21 -62.49
CA ALA A 222 -41.61 -17.96 -61.88
C ALA A 222 -41.18 -19.12 -60.97
N LEU A 223 -42.11 -19.69 -60.20
CA LEU A 223 -41.87 -20.90 -59.41
C LEU A 223 -41.67 -22.15 -60.27
N ALA A 224 -42.29 -22.22 -61.46
CA ALA A 224 -42.10 -23.33 -62.38
C ALA A 224 -40.75 -23.27 -63.14
N HIS A 225 -40.15 -22.08 -63.25
CA HIS A 225 -38.94 -21.84 -64.03
C HIS A 225 -37.66 -22.33 -63.32
N ALA A 226 -37.59 -22.21 -62.00
CA ALA A 226 -36.40 -22.62 -61.24
C ALA A 226 -36.40 -24.13 -61.01
N HIS A 227 -35.37 -24.82 -61.51
CA HIS A 227 -35.13 -26.23 -61.20
C HIS A 227 -34.60 -26.38 -59.77
N HIS A 228 -35.05 -27.43 -59.10
CA HIS A 228 -34.62 -27.81 -57.76
C HIS A 228 -33.82 -29.10 -57.85
N THR A 229 -32.52 -29.02 -57.58
CA THR A 229 -31.66 -30.18 -57.41
C THR A 229 -31.25 -30.34 -55.96
N VAL A 230 -30.93 -31.57 -55.55
CA VAL A 230 -30.43 -31.84 -54.19
C VAL A 230 -29.16 -31.02 -53.89
N ARG A 231 -28.35 -30.73 -54.92
CA ARG A 231 -27.13 -29.91 -54.80
C ARG A 231 -27.43 -28.45 -54.46
N ASP A 232 -28.51 -27.88 -54.99
CA ASP A 232 -28.90 -26.49 -54.72
C ASP A 232 -29.18 -26.24 -53.23
N PHE A 233 -29.60 -27.28 -52.50
CA PHE A 233 -29.88 -27.21 -51.07
C PHE A 233 -28.71 -27.64 -50.17
N LEU A 234 -27.65 -28.22 -50.75
CA LEU A 234 -26.45 -28.63 -50.02
C LEU A 234 -25.32 -27.58 -50.12
N LEU A 235 -25.39 -26.68 -51.11
CA LEU A 235 -24.41 -25.63 -51.37
C LEU A 235 -24.84 -24.25 -50.84
N GLN A 236 -25.98 -24.16 -50.18
CA GLN A 236 -26.48 -22.98 -49.46
C GLN A 236 -26.18 -23.09 -47.97
#